data_AF-A0A7I8CMN5-F1
#
_entry.id   AF-A0A7I8CMN5-F1
#
_cell.length_a   1.000
_cell.length_b   1.000
_cell.length_c   1.000
_cell.angle_alpha   90.00
_cell.angle_beta   90.00
_cell.angle_gamma   90.00
#
_symmetry.space_group_name_H-M   'P 1'
#
loop_
_entity.id
_entity.type
_entity.pdbx_description
1 polymer ?
#
loop_
_entity_poly.entity_id
_entity_poly.type
_entity_poly.pdbx_seq_one_letter_code
_entity_poly.pdbx_strand_id
1 'polypeptide(L)'
;MAWAKDELKPIVAEDLDSAAKKKATALLSPKGARMLSGLLYAKYRQLLEAKCFRTGVELILIDPAHMSAIAAMKYAARRGWSVHAAAAGVIARRGQKLTERLSRTGTAVRVAVRGGHHAVELPARKSGDSCVTAWRSVHAAYRGVVRERWRHPARLTARECSHHWLR
;
A
#
# COMPACT_ATOMS: atom_id res chain seq x y z
N MET A 1 -0.53 -19.20 10.36
CA MET A 1 -0.64 -19.41 11.82
C MET A 1 0.38 -20.42 12.30
N ALA A 2 0.35 -21.67 11.82
CA ALA A 2 1.36 -22.69 12.16
C ALA A 2 2.79 -22.14 12.04
N TRP A 3 3.18 -21.68 10.84
CA TRP A 3 4.50 -21.07 10.63
C TRP A 3 4.85 -19.94 11.61
N ALA A 4 3.92 -19.02 11.89
CA ALA A 4 4.20 -17.89 12.79
C ALA A 4 4.37 -18.36 14.25
N LYS A 5 3.62 -19.38 14.66
CA LYS A 5 3.73 -20.01 15.98
C LYS A 5 5.05 -20.77 16.11
N ASP A 6 5.38 -21.60 15.12
CA ASP A 6 6.56 -22.45 15.11
C ASP A 6 7.85 -21.61 15.10
N GLU A 7 7.83 -20.50 14.38
CA GLU A 7 8.95 -19.55 14.28
C GLU A 7 8.97 -18.49 15.37
N LEU A 8 8.00 -18.50 16.29
CA LEU A 8 7.84 -17.51 17.36
C LEU A 8 7.82 -16.05 16.85
N LYS A 9 7.14 -15.82 15.72
CA LYS A 9 7.04 -14.51 15.07
C LYS A 9 5.63 -13.92 15.22
N PRO A 10 5.52 -12.63 15.56
CA PRO A 10 4.22 -11.97 15.59
C PRO A 10 3.67 -11.81 14.17
N ILE A 11 2.36 -11.65 14.07
CA ILE A 11 1.68 -11.26 12.84
C ILE A 11 1.42 -9.76 12.89
N VAL A 12 1.76 -9.06 11.81
CA VAL A 12 1.52 -7.63 11.69
C VAL A 12 0.45 -7.39 10.62
N ALA A 13 -0.55 -6.60 10.96
CA ALA A 13 -1.65 -6.26 10.05
C ALA A 13 -1.99 -4.77 10.13
N GLU A 14 -2.55 -4.24 9.05
CA GLU A 14 -2.97 -2.84 9.01
C GLU A 14 -4.31 -2.61 9.72
N ASP A 15 -4.36 -1.54 10.52
CA ASP A 15 -5.60 -1.08 11.15
C ASP A 15 -6.38 -0.16 10.22
N LEU A 16 -7.11 -0.77 9.29
CA LEU A 16 -7.88 -0.02 8.31
C LEU A 16 -9.23 0.44 8.88
N ASP A 17 -9.35 1.72 9.25
CA ASP A 17 -10.67 2.26 9.56
C ASP A 17 -11.54 2.37 8.29
N SER A 18 -12.64 1.63 8.27
CA SER A 18 -13.62 1.64 7.18
C SER A 18 -14.74 2.65 7.42
N ALA A 19 -14.80 3.35 8.56
CA ALA A 19 -15.88 4.25 8.92
C ALA A 19 -16.07 5.39 7.91
N ALA A 20 -14.99 6.03 7.47
CA ALA A 20 -15.04 7.07 6.44
C ALA A 20 -15.56 6.54 5.10
N LYS A 21 -15.15 5.32 4.70
CA LYS A 21 -15.63 4.68 3.47
C LYS A 21 -17.10 4.29 3.57
N LYS A 22 -17.57 3.83 4.74
CA LYS A 22 -19.00 3.53 5.00
C LYS A 22 -19.89 4.77 4.84
N LYS A 23 -19.43 5.95 5.30
CA LYS A 23 -20.15 7.22 5.08
C LYS A 23 -20.23 7.59 3.60
N ALA A 24 -19.14 7.45 2.86
CA ALA A 24 -19.13 7.68 1.41
C ALA A 24 -20.01 6.67 0.65
N THR A 25 -20.11 5.44 1.14
CA THR A 25 -20.97 4.39 0.58
C THR A 25 -22.46 4.72 0.67
N ALA A 26 -22.90 5.46 1.70
CA ALA A 26 -24.30 5.90 1.82
C ALA A 26 -24.75 6.82 0.68
N LEU A 27 -23.80 7.46 -0.03
CA LEU A 27 -24.04 8.33 -1.17
C LEU A 27 -23.96 7.60 -2.53
N LEU A 28 -23.72 6.28 -2.53
CA LEU A 28 -23.53 5.48 -3.75
C LEU A 28 -24.72 4.56 -4.04
N SER A 29 -24.88 4.19 -5.31
CA SER A 29 -25.88 3.21 -5.73
C SER A 29 -25.66 1.85 -5.03
N PRO A 30 -26.70 1.00 -4.89
CA PRO A 30 -26.57 -0.32 -4.24
C PRO A 30 -25.44 -1.20 -4.82
N LYS A 31 -25.17 -1.08 -6.13
CA LYS A 31 -24.06 -1.76 -6.82
C LYS A 31 -22.69 -1.18 -6.41
N GLY A 32 -22.56 0.15 -6.36
CA GLY A 32 -21.34 0.83 -5.91
C GLY A 32 -21.05 0.60 -4.41
N ALA A 33 -22.10 0.53 -3.59
CA ALA A 33 -22.01 0.23 -2.18
C ALA A 33 -21.48 -1.18 -1.91
N ARG A 34 -21.97 -2.17 -2.68
CA ARG A 34 -21.55 -3.57 -2.58
C ARG A 34 -20.07 -3.76 -2.98
N MET A 35 -19.58 -2.98 -3.96
CA MET A 35 -18.18 -3.00 -4.41
C MET A 35 -17.19 -2.44 -3.38
N LEU A 36 -17.67 -1.64 -2.42
CA LEU A 36 -16.84 -0.98 -1.39
C LEU A 36 -16.91 -1.66 -0.03
N SER A 37 -17.43 -2.88 0.09
CA SER A 37 -17.87 -3.43 1.37
C SER A 37 -16.72 -3.57 2.39
N GLY A 38 -16.47 -2.53 3.18
CA GLY A 38 -15.58 -2.55 4.35
C GLY A 38 -16.03 -3.57 5.41
N LEU A 39 -17.25 -4.12 5.25
CA LEU A 39 -17.75 -5.28 5.98
C LEU A 39 -16.83 -6.51 5.86
N LEU A 40 -16.29 -6.80 4.66
CA LEU A 40 -15.42 -7.95 4.45
C LEU A 40 -14.08 -7.79 5.19
N TYR A 41 -13.50 -6.59 5.14
CA TYR A 41 -12.25 -6.32 5.84
C TYR A 41 -12.41 -6.35 7.36
N ALA A 42 -13.51 -5.77 7.88
CA ALA A 42 -13.82 -5.82 9.30
C ALA A 42 -14.01 -7.27 9.80
N LYS A 43 -14.76 -8.10 9.05
CA LYS A 43 -14.92 -9.53 9.36
C LYS A 43 -13.60 -10.29 9.29
N TYR A 44 -12.78 -10.02 8.26
CA TYR A 44 -11.45 -10.62 8.14
C TYR A 44 -10.59 -10.31 9.37
N ARG A 45 -10.58 -9.04 9.82
CA ARG A 45 -9.83 -8.63 11.02
C ARG A 45 -10.30 -9.38 12.26
N GLN A 46 -11.60 -9.45 12.51
CA GLN A 46 -12.15 -10.19 13.66
C GLN A 46 -11.74 -11.67 13.64
N LEU A 47 -11.80 -12.31 12.46
CA LEU A 47 -11.35 -13.70 12.31
C LEU A 47 -9.84 -13.85 12.55
N LEU A 48 -9.04 -12.88 12.10
CA LEU A 48 -7.60 -12.85 12.30
C LEU A 48 -7.25 -12.72 13.79
N GLU A 49 -7.85 -11.75 14.48
CA GLU A 49 -7.71 -11.52 15.92
C GLU A 49 -8.07 -12.78 16.71
N ALA A 50 -9.24 -13.36 16.46
CA ALA A 50 -9.70 -14.56 17.14
C ALA A 50 -8.77 -15.76 16.89
N LYS A 51 -8.21 -15.87 15.68
CA LYS A 51 -7.27 -16.95 15.34
C LYS A 51 -5.93 -16.76 16.03
N CYS A 52 -5.37 -15.55 16.01
CA CYS A 52 -4.14 -15.20 16.73
C CYS A 52 -4.27 -15.51 18.23
N PHE A 53 -5.37 -15.06 18.84
CA PHE A 53 -5.68 -15.32 20.25
C PHE A 53 -5.72 -16.82 20.58
N ARG A 54 -6.48 -17.62 19.80
CA ARG A 54 -6.57 -19.07 20.02
C ARG A 54 -5.23 -19.79 19.85
N THR A 55 -4.33 -19.28 19.01
CA THR A 55 -3.03 -19.91 18.75
C THR A 55 -1.89 -19.39 19.62
N GLY A 56 -2.13 -18.37 20.46
CA GLY A 56 -1.09 -17.72 21.25
C GLY A 56 -0.09 -16.91 20.41
N VAL A 57 -0.48 -16.48 19.21
CA VAL A 57 0.37 -15.65 18.33
C VAL A 57 0.00 -14.20 18.53
N GLU A 58 0.98 -13.34 18.81
CA GLU A 58 0.77 -11.91 18.94
C GLU A 58 0.32 -11.29 17.61
N LEU A 59 -0.72 -10.46 17.66
CA LEU A 59 -1.17 -9.64 16.54
C LEU A 59 -0.82 -8.17 16.81
N ILE A 60 0.02 -7.60 15.96
CA ILE A 60 0.40 -6.19 16.01
C ILE A 60 -0.38 -5.43 14.94
N LEU A 61 -1.22 -4.50 15.38
CA LEU A 61 -1.94 -3.59 14.49
C LEU A 61 -1.14 -2.32 14.28
N ILE A 62 -1.03 -1.88 13.02
CA ILE A 62 -0.27 -0.69 12.64
C ILE A 62 -1.13 0.33 11.89
N ASP A 63 -0.77 1.61 12.01
CA ASP A 63 -1.36 2.68 11.21
C ASP A 63 -1.07 2.44 9.71
N PRO A 64 -2.11 2.39 8.84
CA PRO A 64 -1.94 2.22 7.40
C PRO A 64 -1.44 3.45 6.64
N ALA A 65 -1.22 4.60 7.30
CA ALA A 65 -0.94 5.87 6.65
C ALA A 65 0.15 5.77 5.55
N HIS A 66 -0.23 6.13 4.33
CA HIS A 66 0.63 6.24 3.15
C HIS A 66 1.38 4.96 2.72
N MET A 67 1.04 3.78 3.23
CA MET A 67 1.77 2.54 2.96
C MET A 67 1.88 2.21 1.47
N SER A 68 0.82 2.42 0.69
CA SER A 68 0.84 2.15 -0.75
C SER A 68 1.81 3.06 -1.52
N ALA A 69 1.89 4.34 -1.17
CA ALA A 69 2.85 5.27 -1.77
C ALA A 69 4.28 4.92 -1.33
N ILE A 70 4.49 4.63 -0.04
CA ILE A 70 5.80 4.23 0.49
C ILE A 70 6.28 2.95 -0.19
N ALA A 71 5.41 1.94 -0.29
CA ALA A 71 5.70 0.67 -0.93
C ALA A 71 6.11 0.87 -2.38
N ALA A 72 5.31 1.59 -3.17
CA ALA A 72 5.59 1.85 -4.57
C ALA A 72 6.90 2.64 -4.77
N MET A 73 7.15 3.66 -3.95
CA MET A 73 8.20 4.64 -4.20
C MET A 73 9.53 4.33 -3.52
N LYS A 74 9.54 3.68 -2.35
CA LYS A 74 10.80 3.31 -1.67
C LYS A 74 11.27 1.90 -1.99
N TYR A 75 10.34 0.97 -2.18
CA TYR A 75 10.64 -0.45 -2.11
C TYR A 75 10.42 -1.17 -3.43
N ALA A 76 9.26 -1.02 -4.06
CA ALA A 76 8.90 -1.76 -5.26
C ALA A 76 9.93 -1.58 -6.38
N ALA A 77 10.22 -0.33 -6.78
CA ALA A 77 11.17 -0.04 -7.83
C ALA A 77 12.62 -0.44 -7.46
N ARG A 78 13.05 -0.17 -6.22
CA ARG A 78 14.44 -0.40 -5.80
C ARG A 78 14.76 -1.88 -5.55
N ARG A 79 13.77 -2.67 -5.15
CA ARG A 79 13.94 -4.09 -4.82
C ARG A 79 13.39 -5.04 -5.89
N GLY A 80 12.84 -4.52 -6.99
CA GLY A 80 12.17 -5.34 -8.01
C GLY A 80 10.94 -6.06 -7.46
N TRP A 81 10.28 -5.50 -6.45
CA TRP A 81 9.11 -6.11 -5.81
C TRP A 81 7.81 -5.61 -6.41
N SER A 82 6.78 -6.46 -6.42
CA SER A 82 5.42 -5.99 -6.68
C SER A 82 5.00 -4.98 -5.60
N VAL A 83 4.10 -4.06 -5.92
CA VAL A 83 3.61 -3.07 -4.94
C VAL A 83 2.99 -3.77 -3.71
N HIS A 84 2.36 -4.92 -3.90
CA HIS A 84 1.79 -5.72 -2.80
C HIS A 84 2.88 -6.31 -1.90
N ALA A 85 3.92 -6.93 -2.48
CA ALA A 85 5.05 -7.45 -1.70
C ALA A 85 5.80 -6.34 -0.97
N ALA A 86 5.98 -5.20 -1.63
CA ALA A 86 6.54 -4.01 -1.02
C ALA A 86 5.68 -3.48 0.14
N ALA A 87 4.36 -3.50 0.01
CA ALA A 87 3.44 -3.10 1.08
C ALA A 87 3.53 -4.05 2.28
N ALA A 88 3.58 -5.36 2.04
CA ALA A 88 3.81 -6.35 3.10
C ALA A 88 5.13 -6.09 3.84
N GLY A 89 6.19 -5.75 3.10
CA GLY A 89 7.47 -5.33 3.69
C GLY A 89 7.35 -4.08 4.56
N VAL A 90 6.63 -3.05 4.11
CA VAL A 90 6.37 -1.83 4.91
C VAL A 90 5.61 -2.16 6.19
N ILE A 91 4.59 -3.02 6.10
CA ILE A 91 3.81 -3.48 7.26
C ILE A 91 4.74 -4.15 8.28
N ALA A 92 5.56 -5.11 7.83
CA ALA A 92 6.52 -5.79 8.70
C ALA A 92 7.51 -4.83 9.37
N ARG A 93 8.07 -3.86 8.61
CA ARG A 93 9.01 -2.86 9.16
C ARG A 93 8.36 -1.98 10.22
N ARG A 94 7.11 -1.57 10.01
CA ARG A 94 6.36 -0.78 11.00
C ARG A 94 6.05 -1.57 12.25
N GLY A 95 5.73 -2.86 12.13
CA GLY A 95 5.61 -3.77 13.28
C GLY A 95 6.90 -3.85 14.11
N GLN A 96 8.06 -3.74 13.45
CA GLN A 96 9.38 -3.63 14.10
C GLN A 96 9.72 -2.21 14.58
N LYS A 97 8.75 -1.28 14.59
CA LYS A 97 8.94 0.14 14.99
C LYS A 97 9.94 0.92 14.12
N LEU A 98 10.19 0.45 12.90
CA LEU A 98 11.03 1.17 11.93
C LEU A 98 10.21 2.22 11.19
N THR A 99 10.85 3.38 10.94
CA THR A 99 10.20 4.51 10.26
C THR A 99 10.60 4.61 8.80
N GLU A 100 9.72 5.22 8.01
CA GLU A 100 9.86 5.30 6.56
C GLU A 100 10.35 6.66 6.07
N ARG A 101 11.29 7.28 6.77
CA ARG A 101 11.76 8.64 6.44
C ARG A 101 12.25 8.77 4.99
N LEU A 102 12.00 9.95 4.41
CA LEU A 102 12.55 10.34 3.11
C LEU A 102 14.07 10.52 3.19
N SER A 103 14.74 10.39 2.05
CA SER A 103 16.18 10.66 1.92
C SER A 103 16.47 12.15 2.17
N ARG A 104 17.68 12.48 2.64
CA ARG A 104 18.13 13.88 2.76
C ARG A 104 18.29 14.54 1.39
N THR A 105 18.46 13.74 0.34
CA THR A 105 18.53 14.19 -1.05
C THR A 105 17.22 13.84 -1.75
N GLY A 106 16.67 14.77 -2.52
CA GLY A 106 15.52 14.51 -3.39
C GLY A 106 15.89 13.49 -4.48
N THR A 107 14.92 12.72 -4.95
CA THR A 107 15.16 11.71 -5.98
C THR A 107 13.90 11.45 -6.79
N ALA A 108 14.03 11.36 -8.11
CA ALA A 108 12.98 10.86 -8.97
C ALA A 108 12.89 9.33 -8.89
N VAL A 109 11.71 8.79 -8.61
CA VAL A 109 11.48 7.33 -8.63
C VAL A 109 10.54 6.95 -9.75
N ARG A 110 10.92 5.91 -10.49
CA ARG A 110 10.09 5.29 -11.53
C ARG A 110 9.09 4.36 -10.87
N VAL A 111 7.82 4.76 -10.87
CA VAL A 111 6.72 3.97 -10.34
C VAL A 111 6.09 3.19 -11.48
N ALA A 112 5.91 1.88 -11.31
CA ALA A 112 5.17 1.06 -12.26
C ALA A 112 3.69 1.45 -12.27
N VAL A 113 3.18 1.77 -13.45
CA VAL A 113 1.77 2.09 -13.69
C VAL A 113 1.26 1.25 -14.86
N ARG A 114 -0.06 1.21 -15.07
CA ARG A 114 -0.61 0.44 -16.20
C ARG A 114 0.00 0.93 -17.51
N GLY A 115 0.61 0.05 -18.29
CA GLY A 115 1.22 0.40 -19.58
C GLY A 115 2.44 1.31 -19.48
N GLY A 116 3.28 1.16 -18.45
CA GLY A 116 4.61 1.79 -18.41
C GLY A 116 5.09 2.16 -17.00
N HIS A 117 6.01 3.12 -16.96
CA HIS A 117 6.52 3.70 -15.71
C HIS A 117 6.33 5.22 -15.74
N HIS A 118 6.03 5.79 -14.59
CA HIS A 118 5.94 7.24 -14.42
C HIS A 118 6.98 7.70 -13.40
N ALA A 119 7.69 8.78 -13.71
CA ALA A 119 8.62 9.39 -12.78
C ALA A 119 7.83 10.21 -11.76
N VAL A 120 8.01 9.92 -10.47
CA VAL A 120 7.44 10.69 -9.38
C VAL A 120 8.58 11.22 -8.53
N GLU A 121 8.58 12.52 -8.30
CA GLU A 121 9.57 13.17 -7.44
C GLU A 121 9.35 12.83 -5.96
N LEU A 122 10.40 12.32 -5.32
CA LEU A 122 10.50 12.26 -3.86
C LEU A 122 11.24 13.51 -3.40
N PRO A 123 10.58 14.41 -2.64
CA PRO A 123 11.24 15.59 -2.12
C PRO A 123 12.34 15.20 -1.13
N ALA A 124 13.36 16.04 -1.05
CA ALA A 124 14.35 15.95 0.02
C ALA A 124 13.64 16.09 1.38
N ARG A 125 14.08 15.28 2.35
CA ARG A 125 13.61 15.38 3.73
C ARG A 125 14.00 16.76 4.28
N LYS A 126 13.00 17.55 4.67
CA LYS A 126 13.21 18.80 5.40
C LYS A 126 13.56 18.52 6.86
N SER A 127 14.38 19.37 7.45
CA SER A 127 14.61 19.35 8.90
C SER A 127 13.31 19.71 9.63
N GLY A 128 12.98 19.03 10.73
CA GLY A 128 11.77 19.30 11.51
C GLY A 128 10.48 18.63 11.03
N ASP A 129 10.40 18.17 9.77
CA ASP A 129 9.19 17.51 9.27
C ASP A 129 8.99 16.12 9.91
N SER A 130 7.76 15.87 10.37
CA SER A 130 7.34 14.52 10.75
C SER A 130 7.35 13.60 9.52
N CYS A 131 7.63 12.32 9.74
CA CYS A 131 7.60 11.33 8.65
C CYS A 131 6.22 11.30 7.97
N VAL A 132 5.14 11.44 8.73
CA VAL A 132 3.77 11.43 8.20
C VAL A 132 3.52 12.65 7.32
N THR A 133 3.90 13.84 7.77
CA THR A 133 3.74 15.09 7.01
C THR A 133 4.49 15.03 5.69
N ALA A 134 5.74 14.57 5.73
CA ALA A 134 6.58 14.43 4.53
C ALA A 134 5.96 13.47 3.50
N TRP A 135 5.33 12.38 3.94
CA TRP A 135 4.66 11.43 3.06
C TRP A 135 3.29 11.90 2.56
N ARG A 136 2.66 12.90 3.19
CA ARG A 136 1.33 13.38 2.78
C ARG A 136 1.34 13.98 1.38
N SER A 137 2.29 14.87 1.08
CA SER A 137 2.44 15.50 -0.24
C SER A 137 2.80 14.47 -1.31
N VAL A 138 3.74 13.57 -0.98
CA VAL A 138 4.17 12.47 -1.86
C VAL A 138 3.01 11.53 -2.18
N HIS A 139 2.20 11.20 -1.17
CA HIS A 139 1.03 10.35 -1.35
C HIS A 139 -0.03 11.01 -2.24
N ALA A 140 -0.24 12.32 -2.12
CA ALA A 140 -1.15 13.05 -3.01
C ALA A 140 -0.66 13.01 -4.47
N ALA A 141 0.63 13.27 -4.72
CA ALA A 141 1.23 13.17 -6.05
C ALA A 141 1.09 11.76 -6.64
N TYR A 142 1.45 10.73 -5.86
CA TYR A 142 1.30 9.33 -6.26
C TYR A 142 -0.16 8.98 -6.61
N ARG A 143 -1.13 9.42 -5.78
CA ARG A 143 -2.55 9.17 -6.06
C ARG A 143 -3.05 9.90 -7.30
N GLY A 144 -2.52 11.08 -7.62
CA GLY A 144 -2.80 11.80 -8.86
C GLY A 144 -2.43 10.96 -10.07
N VAL A 145 -1.16 10.53 -10.14
CA VAL A 145 -0.61 9.69 -11.21
C VAL A 145 -1.40 8.40 -11.39
N VAL A 146 -1.66 7.69 -10.29
CA VAL A 146 -2.46 6.46 -10.33
C VAL A 146 -3.86 6.77 -10.87
N ARG A 147 -4.56 7.77 -10.34
CA ARG A 147 -5.94 8.11 -10.75
C ARG A 147 -6.02 8.47 -12.23
N GLU A 148 -5.12 9.29 -12.75
CA GLU A 148 -5.10 9.68 -14.17
C GLU A 148 -4.96 8.46 -15.08
N ARG A 149 -4.03 7.55 -14.75
CA ARG A 149 -3.81 6.35 -15.56
C ARG A 149 -4.91 5.30 -15.44
N TRP A 150 -5.64 5.26 -14.32
CA TRP A 150 -6.85 4.45 -14.20
C TRP A 150 -8.03 5.02 -15.01
N ARG A 151 -8.12 6.34 -15.16
CA ARG A 151 -9.18 7.01 -15.91
C ARG A 151 -8.97 6.99 -17.43
N HIS A 152 -7.71 6.95 -17.88
CA HIS A 152 -7.36 6.75 -19.28
C HIS A 152 -6.92 5.30 -19.50
N PRO A 153 -7.85 4.37 -19.82
CA PRO A 153 -7.44 3.06 -20.30
C PRO A 153 -6.66 3.28 -21.59
N ALA A 154 -5.34 3.06 -21.54
CA ALA A 154 -4.58 2.92 -22.77
C ALA A 154 -5.28 1.83 -23.59
N ARG A 155 -5.78 2.20 -24.78
CA ARG A 155 -6.11 1.21 -25.81
C ARG A 155 -4.80 0.52 -26.10
N LEU A 156 -4.59 -0.67 -25.52
CA LEU A 156 -3.52 -1.55 -25.95
C LEU A 156 -3.82 -1.85 -27.42
N THR A 157 -3.09 -1.22 -28.34
CA THR A 157 -3.16 -1.60 -29.74
C THR A 157 -2.43 -2.94 -29.86
N ALA A 158 -3.02 -3.88 -30.61
CA ALA A 158 -2.60 -5.28 -30.68
C ALA A 158 -1.15 -5.52 -31.18
N ARG A 159 -0.39 -4.46 -31.49
CA ARG A 159 0.98 -4.53 -32.03
C ARG A 159 2.09 -4.59 -30.97
N GLU A 160 1.81 -4.27 -29.69
CA GLU A 160 2.85 -4.22 -28.64
C GLU A 160 2.99 -5.52 -27.83
N CYS A 161 2.12 -6.53 -28.04
CA CYS A 161 2.17 -7.79 -27.29
C CYS A 161 3.37 -8.70 -27.62
N SER A 162 4.07 -8.49 -28.73
CA SER A 162 5.02 -9.47 -29.27
C SER A 162 6.46 -9.35 -28.75
N HIS A 163 6.84 -8.27 -28.06
CA HIS A 163 8.25 -8.01 -27.73
C HIS A 163 8.60 -7.97 -26.24
N HIS A 164 7.64 -8.14 -25.32
CA HIS A 164 7.89 -7.89 -23.89
C HIS A 164 8.22 -9.14 -23.05
N TRP A 165 8.21 -10.35 -23.62
CA TRP A 165 8.45 -11.61 -22.88
C TRP A 165 9.69 -12.41 -23.31
N LEU A 166 10.58 -11.82 -24.12
CA LEU A 166 11.87 -12.43 -24.46
C LEU A 166 12.99 -11.39 -24.26
N ARG A 167 13.39 -11.20 -22.99
CA ARG A 167 14.74 -10.81 -22.55
C ARG A 167 14.85 -10.89 -21.04
#